data_AF-A0A1G4FPY3-F1
#
_entry.id   AF-A0A1G4FPY3-F1
#
_cell.length_a   1.000
_cell.length_b   1.000
_cell.length_c   1.000
_cell.angle_alpha   90.00
_cell.angle_beta   90.00
_cell.angle_gamma   90.00
#
_symmetry.space_group_name_H-M   'P 1'
#
loop_
_entity.id
_entity.type
_entity.pdbx_description
1 polymer ?
#
loop_
_entity_poly.entity_id
_entity_poly.type
_entity_poly.pdbx_seq_one_letter_code
_entity_poly.pdbx_strand_id
1 'polypeptide(L)'
;MIKKVLKNILIYFISIICLLPMIIMIINSFTDYNGGFSLIQYGKVLFQTEDFFRGFWNSAIYIFIIIGINIPLSLLGAYGFSRFEFKGKGFLYWLYIVLMLMPFQATMVPQYLTLKALNIIDSPSAVILPNIFSTFGTFLMVQYMRRMDKEIYDAGRIDGLSEFKLFLKIVMPLCRSIISALTVLLFVNYWSMVEQPLVFISDKYYMPLSVTLNATGEFREISFAAGTVFSILPLLLYQFSYEDLTQGISLSSRLEGYEKIYINEVKERRTQKQKLGRGIIIFMAAMLSFTLITQKISYIMAPEIEVTKTKRGEITKDPFDKKSESLGIYDTIVPNSAIHTEGENVIYVIIEEKSIRKRDQLVRINVKIEATNGYETAITGVLPYNSEVVKWTTKPLREGMNVRVVEGRGEENEE
;
A
#
# COMPACT_ATOMS: atom_id res chain seq x y z
N MET A 1 -4.39 -46.37 -17.51
CA MET A 1 -4.56 -46.17 -16.06
C MET A 1 -3.32 -45.56 -15.41
N ILE A 2 -2.14 -46.18 -15.55
CA ILE A 2 -0.85 -45.71 -14.97
C ILE A 2 -0.49 -44.26 -15.34
N LYS A 3 -0.62 -43.87 -16.62
CA LYS A 3 -0.36 -42.48 -17.06
C LYS A 3 -1.26 -41.43 -16.37
N LYS A 4 -2.52 -41.79 -16.05
CA LYS A 4 -3.47 -40.90 -15.36
C LYS A 4 -3.12 -40.77 -13.87
N VAL A 5 -2.72 -41.88 -13.25
CA VAL A 5 -2.23 -41.91 -11.87
C VAL A 5 -0.94 -41.08 -11.73
N LEU A 6 0.02 -41.28 -12.64
CA LEU A 6 1.28 -40.53 -12.65
C LEU A 6 1.04 -39.02 -12.86
N LYS A 7 0.15 -38.64 -13.78
CA LYS A 7 -0.26 -37.24 -13.99
C LYS A 7 -0.85 -36.63 -12.70
N ASN A 8 -1.75 -37.36 -12.03
CA ASN A 8 -2.37 -36.86 -10.81
C ASN A 8 -1.36 -36.70 -9.68
N ILE A 9 -0.45 -37.68 -9.49
CA ILE A 9 0.63 -37.60 -8.50
C ILE A 9 1.51 -36.37 -8.77
N LEU A 10 1.90 -36.14 -10.02
CA LEU A 10 2.69 -34.97 -10.41
C LEU A 10 1.95 -33.66 -10.08
N ILE A 11 0.65 -33.57 -10.37
CA ILE A 11 -0.17 -32.40 -10.08
C ILE A 11 -0.26 -32.14 -8.57
N TYR A 12 -0.47 -33.18 -7.75
CA TYR A 12 -0.50 -33.04 -6.30
C TYR A 12 0.86 -32.62 -5.73
N PHE A 13 1.95 -33.20 -6.24
CA PHE A 13 3.30 -32.84 -5.84
C PHE A 13 3.63 -31.38 -6.15
N ILE A 14 3.35 -30.92 -7.38
CA ILE A 14 3.53 -29.52 -7.77
C ILE A 14 2.64 -28.60 -6.93
N SER A 15 1.37 -28.99 -6.70
CA SER A 15 0.45 -28.22 -5.85
C SER A 15 0.99 -28.04 -4.43
N ILE A 16 1.55 -29.09 -3.82
CA ILE A 16 2.14 -29.02 -2.48
C ILE A 16 3.35 -28.09 -2.47
N ILE A 17 4.24 -28.18 -3.47
CA ILE A 17 5.41 -27.30 -3.59
C ILE A 17 4.98 -25.83 -3.71
N CYS A 18 3.96 -25.53 -4.52
CA CYS A 18 3.45 -24.18 -4.69
C CYS A 18 2.79 -23.62 -3.41
N LEU A 19 2.16 -24.47 -2.61
CA LEU A 19 1.51 -24.07 -1.36
C LEU A 19 2.49 -23.98 -0.17
N LEU A 20 3.63 -24.65 -0.25
CA LEU A 20 4.60 -24.74 0.85
C LEU A 20 5.05 -23.37 1.39
N PRO A 21 5.42 -22.36 0.57
CA PRO A 21 5.78 -21.04 1.08
C PRO A 21 4.65 -20.37 1.87
N MET A 22 3.41 -20.54 1.41
CA MET A 22 2.24 -19.98 2.06
C MET A 22 1.96 -20.70 3.39
N ILE A 23 2.11 -22.02 3.43
CA ILE A 23 2.00 -22.82 4.66
C ILE A 23 3.07 -22.40 5.66
N ILE A 24 4.33 -22.23 5.24
CA ILE A 24 5.41 -21.74 6.11
C ILE A 24 5.09 -20.35 6.65
N MET A 25 4.62 -19.44 5.80
CA MET A 25 4.24 -18.08 6.22
C MET A 25 3.15 -18.12 7.31
N ILE A 26 2.12 -18.96 7.13
CA ILE A 26 1.04 -19.11 8.10
C ILE A 26 1.58 -19.74 9.40
N ILE A 27 2.39 -20.80 9.33
CA ILE A 27 2.97 -21.42 10.54
C ILE A 27 3.83 -20.40 11.31
N ASN A 28 4.71 -19.68 10.63
CA ASN A 28 5.59 -18.68 11.25
C ASN A 28 4.81 -17.49 11.81
N SER A 29 3.61 -17.19 11.29
CA SER A 29 2.75 -16.14 11.86
C SER A 29 2.19 -16.49 13.25
N PHE A 30 2.11 -17.78 13.58
CA PHE A 30 1.72 -18.29 14.90
C PHE A 30 2.91 -18.68 15.77
N THR A 31 4.15 -18.39 15.34
CA THR A 31 5.35 -18.82 16.05
C THR A 31 6.03 -17.63 16.74
N ASP A 32 6.39 -17.81 18.00
CA ASP A 32 7.20 -16.84 18.76
C ASP A 32 8.71 -17.01 18.50
N TYR A 33 9.53 -16.08 18.97
CA TYR A 33 11.00 -16.18 18.88
C TYR A 33 11.58 -17.48 19.45
N ASN A 34 10.90 -18.06 20.45
CA ASN A 34 11.29 -19.31 21.10
C ASN A 34 10.73 -20.57 20.41
N GLY A 35 10.06 -20.44 19.27
CA GLY A 35 9.45 -21.57 18.54
C GLY A 35 8.11 -22.07 19.09
N GLY A 36 7.57 -21.43 20.13
CA GLY A 36 6.26 -21.77 20.71
C GLY A 36 5.09 -21.14 19.95
N PHE A 37 3.89 -21.70 20.12
CA PHE A 37 2.66 -21.11 19.58
C PHE A 37 2.35 -19.77 20.26
N SER A 38 2.17 -18.71 19.48
CA SER A 38 1.92 -17.36 19.96
C SER A 38 1.06 -16.54 18.99
N LEU A 39 0.16 -15.73 19.55
CA LEU A 39 -0.68 -14.77 18.82
C LEU A 39 -0.17 -13.34 18.91
N ILE A 40 1.02 -13.14 19.49
CA ILE A 40 1.59 -11.81 19.75
C ILE A 40 1.78 -11.03 18.44
N GLN A 41 2.20 -11.69 17.36
CA GLN A 41 2.36 -11.02 16.06
C GLN A 41 1.05 -10.43 15.56
N TYR A 42 -0.05 -11.19 15.61
CA TYR A 42 -1.38 -10.70 15.23
C TYR A 42 -1.87 -9.57 16.15
N GLY A 43 -1.61 -9.68 17.46
CA GLY A 43 -1.93 -8.62 18.42
C GLY A 43 -1.21 -7.31 18.11
N LYS A 44 0.10 -7.38 17.81
CA LYS A 44 0.91 -6.22 17.42
C LYS A 44 0.43 -5.60 16.10
N VAL A 45 0.16 -6.42 15.08
CA VAL A 45 -0.33 -5.94 13.76
C VAL A 45 -1.68 -5.26 13.90
N LEU A 46 -2.65 -5.90 14.55
CA LEU A 46 -4.06 -5.49 14.53
C LEU A 46 -4.42 -4.43 15.57
N PHE A 47 -3.56 -4.16 16.55
CA PHE A 47 -3.88 -3.23 17.65
C PHE A 47 -2.79 -2.22 17.98
N GLN A 48 -1.53 -2.44 17.57
CA GLN A 48 -0.40 -1.59 17.97
C GLN A 48 0.31 -0.90 16.79
N THR A 49 0.04 -1.31 15.55
CA THR A 49 0.79 -0.83 14.38
C THR A 49 -0.10 -0.03 13.43
N GLU A 50 -0.19 1.28 13.64
CA GLU A 50 -1.01 2.16 12.79
C GLU A 50 -0.52 2.19 11.32
N ASP A 51 0.79 2.15 11.11
CA ASP A 51 1.40 2.24 9.78
C ASP A 51 1.03 1.04 8.89
N PHE A 52 0.73 -0.12 9.49
CA PHE A 52 0.20 -1.28 8.77
C PHE A 52 -1.11 -0.92 8.06
N PHE A 53 -2.06 -0.32 8.79
CA PHE A 53 -3.35 0.06 8.23
C PHE A 53 -3.23 1.20 7.24
N ARG A 54 -2.34 2.18 7.49
CA ARG A 54 -2.05 3.25 6.53
C ARG A 54 -1.59 2.68 5.20
N GLY A 55 -0.56 1.82 5.21
CA GLY A 55 -0.07 1.16 4.02
C GLY A 55 -1.15 0.32 3.35
N PHE A 56 -1.97 -0.41 4.13
CA PHE A 56 -3.05 -1.25 3.60
C PHE A 56 -4.07 -0.42 2.82
N TRP A 57 -4.51 0.71 3.39
CA TRP A 57 -5.47 1.60 2.74
C TRP A 57 -4.85 2.32 1.54
N ASN A 58 -3.57 2.71 1.60
CA ASN A 58 -2.85 3.23 0.43
C ASN A 58 -2.87 2.22 -0.72
N SER A 59 -2.47 0.97 -0.47
CA SER A 59 -2.55 -0.11 -1.47
C SER A 59 -3.95 -0.27 -2.03
N ALA A 60 -4.97 -0.37 -1.17
CA ALA A 60 -6.36 -0.57 -1.58
C ALA A 60 -6.88 0.58 -2.45
N ILE A 61 -6.62 1.83 -2.05
CA ILE A 61 -7.05 3.03 -2.79
C ILE A 61 -6.38 3.07 -4.16
N TYR A 62 -5.06 2.83 -4.22
CA TYR A 62 -4.30 2.93 -5.46
C TYR A 62 -4.85 1.94 -6.49
N ILE A 63 -5.02 0.70 -6.07
CA ILE A 63 -5.46 -0.39 -6.95
C ILE A 63 -6.91 -0.19 -7.38
N PHE A 64 -7.78 0.25 -6.46
CA PHE A 64 -9.16 0.54 -6.79
C PHE A 64 -9.28 1.60 -7.88
N ILE A 65 -8.51 2.69 -7.77
CA ILE A 65 -8.49 3.76 -8.78
C ILE A 65 -7.87 3.26 -10.09
N ILE A 66 -6.72 2.57 -10.01
CA ILE A 66 -6.01 2.05 -11.18
C ILE A 66 -6.92 1.11 -11.98
N ILE A 67 -7.47 0.07 -11.36
CA ILE A 67 -8.30 -0.94 -12.03
C ILE A 67 -9.64 -0.33 -12.47
N GLY A 68 -10.23 0.52 -11.63
CA GLY A 68 -11.52 1.17 -11.89
C GLY A 68 -11.50 2.04 -13.15
N ILE A 69 -10.35 2.59 -13.54
CA ILE A 69 -10.20 3.38 -14.77
C ILE A 69 -9.54 2.57 -15.89
N ASN A 70 -8.52 1.76 -15.58
CA ASN A 70 -7.79 0.99 -16.59
C ASN A 70 -8.67 -0.02 -17.32
N ILE A 71 -9.58 -0.72 -16.63
CA ILE A 71 -10.46 -1.72 -17.27
C ILE A 71 -11.44 -1.07 -18.26
N PRO A 72 -12.20 -0.03 -17.89
CA PRO A 72 -13.05 0.67 -18.86
C PRO A 72 -12.29 1.24 -20.05
N LEU A 73 -11.12 1.87 -19.82
CA LEU A 73 -10.29 2.37 -20.90
C LEU A 73 -9.80 1.25 -21.82
N SER A 74 -9.40 0.11 -21.23
CA SER A 74 -8.95 -1.06 -21.98
C SER A 74 -10.06 -1.65 -22.82
N LEU A 75 -11.29 -1.72 -22.31
CA LEU A 75 -12.46 -2.21 -23.04
C LEU A 75 -12.78 -1.31 -24.23
N LEU A 76 -12.77 0.01 -24.04
CA LEU A 76 -13.04 0.98 -25.10
C LEU A 76 -11.95 0.95 -26.17
N GLY A 77 -10.68 0.96 -25.76
CA GLY A 77 -9.54 0.84 -26.67
C GLY A 77 -9.59 -0.48 -27.46
N ALA A 78 -9.90 -1.59 -26.78
CA ALA A 78 -10.01 -2.88 -27.43
C ALA A 78 -11.19 -2.96 -28.40
N TYR A 79 -12.33 -2.35 -28.07
CA TYR A 79 -13.47 -2.25 -28.98
C TYR A 79 -13.09 -1.45 -30.23
N GLY A 80 -12.39 -0.33 -30.06
CA GLY A 80 -11.76 0.46 -31.13
C GLY A 80 -10.90 -0.39 -32.08
N PHE A 81 -9.87 -1.04 -31.54
CA PHE A 81 -8.91 -1.83 -32.31
C PHE A 81 -9.45 -3.16 -32.85
N SER A 82 -10.51 -3.72 -32.27
CA SER A 82 -11.10 -4.95 -32.77
C SER A 82 -12.17 -4.69 -33.82
N ARG A 83 -13.00 -3.65 -33.68
CA ARG A 83 -14.21 -3.47 -34.50
C ARG A 83 -14.16 -2.37 -35.54
N PHE A 84 -13.54 -1.23 -35.23
CA PHE A 84 -13.51 -0.12 -36.18
C PHE A 84 -12.39 -0.32 -37.20
N GLU A 85 -12.68 -0.01 -38.46
CA GLU A 85 -11.68 0.09 -39.51
C GLU A 85 -11.36 1.58 -39.72
N PHE A 86 -10.12 1.97 -39.46
CA PHE A 86 -9.65 3.34 -39.62
C PHE A 86 -8.23 3.33 -40.19
N LYS A 87 -7.89 4.39 -40.93
CA LYS A 87 -6.56 4.55 -41.53
C LYS A 87 -5.50 4.57 -40.42
N GLY A 88 -4.44 3.78 -40.57
CA GLY A 88 -3.35 3.69 -39.60
C GLY A 88 -3.59 2.72 -38.42
N LYS A 89 -4.73 2.02 -38.36
CA LYS A 89 -5.04 1.02 -37.31
C LYS A 89 -3.92 0.00 -37.09
N GLY A 90 -3.35 -0.53 -38.17
CA GLY A 90 -2.27 -1.53 -38.10
C GLY A 90 -1.00 -0.95 -37.46
N PHE A 91 -0.60 0.26 -37.87
CA PHE A 91 0.56 0.95 -37.30
C PHE A 91 0.35 1.30 -35.82
N LEU A 92 -0.81 1.87 -35.47
CA LEU A 92 -1.12 2.20 -34.08
C LEU A 92 -1.16 0.96 -33.18
N TYR A 93 -1.73 -0.15 -33.67
CA TYR A 93 -1.74 -1.41 -32.93
C TYR A 93 -0.33 -2.03 -32.80
N TRP A 94 0.48 -1.94 -33.86
CA TRP A 94 1.88 -2.37 -33.82
C TRP A 94 2.68 -1.56 -32.80
N LEU A 95 2.55 -0.22 -32.82
CA LEU A 95 3.17 0.67 -31.84
C LEU A 95 2.74 0.30 -30.42
N TYR A 96 1.45 0.03 -30.22
CA TYR A 96 0.90 -0.40 -28.93
C TYR A 96 1.57 -1.68 -28.40
N ILE A 97 1.80 -2.67 -29.27
CA ILE A 97 2.50 -3.91 -28.91
C ILE A 97 3.96 -3.63 -28.57
N VAL A 98 4.67 -2.82 -29.37
CA VAL A 98 6.07 -2.46 -29.10
C VAL A 98 6.21 -1.80 -27.73
N LEU A 99 5.31 -0.86 -27.40
CA LEU A 99 5.31 -0.19 -26.10
C LEU A 99 5.01 -1.13 -24.94
N MET A 100 4.12 -2.10 -25.13
CA MET A 100 3.80 -3.13 -24.13
C MET A 100 4.98 -4.09 -23.88
N LEU A 101 5.81 -4.36 -24.89
CA LEU A 101 6.96 -5.25 -24.77
C LEU A 101 8.15 -4.62 -24.05
N MET A 102 8.15 -3.28 -23.87
CA MET A 102 9.21 -2.63 -23.13
C MET A 102 9.15 -3.04 -21.65
N PRO A 103 10.28 -3.46 -21.07
CA PRO A 103 10.32 -3.79 -19.65
C PRO A 103 10.11 -2.53 -18.81
N PHE A 104 9.43 -2.69 -17.69
CA PHE A 104 9.17 -1.59 -16.76
C PHE A 104 10.46 -0.81 -16.42
N GLN A 105 11.55 -1.53 -16.18
CA GLN A 105 12.86 -0.98 -15.80
C GLN A 105 13.45 -0.04 -16.86
N ALA A 106 13.22 -0.30 -18.16
CA ALA A 106 13.67 0.59 -19.23
C ALA A 106 12.87 1.91 -19.27
N THR A 107 11.59 1.86 -18.87
CA THR A 107 10.70 3.01 -18.87
C THR A 107 10.71 3.80 -17.56
N MET A 108 11.34 3.27 -16.52
CA MET A 108 11.28 3.82 -15.17
C MET A 108 11.95 5.19 -15.03
N VAL A 109 13.15 5.37 -15.58
CA VAL A 109 13.86 6.67 -15.59
C VAL A 109 13.09 7.75 -16.36
N PRO A 110 12.64 7.53 -17.62
CA PRO A 110 11.87 8.54 -18.32
C PRO A 110 10.51 8.83 -17.65
N GLN A 111 9.87 7.82 -17.05
CA GLN A 111 8.67 8.06 -16.22
C GLN A 111 8.98 8.99 -15.05
N TYR A 112 10.03 8.71 -14.27
CA TYR A 112 10.44 9.56 -13.16
C TYR A 112 10.69 11.01 -13.59
N LEU A 113 11.46 11.21 -14.67
CA LEU A 113 11.76 12.54 -15.20
C LEU A 113 10.48 13.27 -15.65
N THR A 114 9.54 12.55 -16.26
CA THR A 114 8.25 13.10 -16.68
C THR A 114 7.40 13.51 -15.48
N LEU A 115 7.28 12.64 -14.47
CA LEU A 115 6.52 12.91 -13.25
C LEU A 115 7.12 14.08 -12.45
N LYS A 116 8.46 14.18 -12.43
CA LYS A 116 9.19 15.30 -11.86
C LYS A 116 8.92 16.60 -12.62
N ALA A 117 8.95 16.58 -13.95
CA ALA A 117 8.62 17.74 -14.78
C ALA A 117 7.15 18.21 -14.59
N LEU A 118 6.25 17.28 -14.31
CA LEU A 118 4.84 17.55 -14.00
C LEU A 118 4.61 17.97 -12.54
N ASN A 119 5.63 17.98 -11.68
CA ASN A 119 5.54 18.28 -10.24
C ASN A 119 4.55 17.39 -9.47
N ILE A 120 4.35 16.15 -9.92
CA ILE A 120 3.47 15.17 -9.24
C ILE A 120 4.26 14.06 -8.54
N ILE A 121 5.58 14.17 -8.51
CA ILE A 121 6.47 13.30 -7.74
C ILE A 121 6.19 13.44 -6.23
N ASP A 122 6.52 12.41 -5.46
CA ASP A 122 6.25 12.35 -4.01
C ASP A 122 4.76 12.43 -3.66
N SER A 123 3.90 11.93 -4.56
CA SER A 123 2.45 11.88 -4.35
C SER A 123 1.85 10.55 -4.81
N PRO A 124 0.67 10.16 -4.30
CA PRO A 124 -0.08 9.01 -4.79
C PRO A 124 -0.31 9.01 -6.31
N SER A 125 -0.47 10.21 -6.89
CA SER A 125 -0.77 10.37 -8.31
C SER A 125 0.39 9.93 -9.21
N ALA A 126 1.63 10.03 -8.74
CA ALA A 126 2.82 9.58 -9.47
C ALA A 126 2.83 8.07 -9.71
N VAL A 127 2.17 7.29 -8.83
CA VAL A 127 2.00 5.84 -8.97
C VAL A 127 0.73 5.50 -9.74
N ILE A 128 -0.38 6.19 -9.46
CA ILE A 128 -1.68 5.88 -10.04
C ILE A 128 -1.74 6.20 -11.54
N LEU A 129 -1.26 7.38 -11.93
CA LEU A 129 -1.48 7.92 -13.29
C LEU A 129 -0.83 7.05 -14.37
N PRO A 130 0.45 6.61 -14.26
CA PRO A 130 1.05 5.74 -15.27
C PRO A 130 0.33 4.40 -15.42
N ASN A 131 -0.13 3.82 -14.30
CA ASN A 131 -0.75 2.49 -14.28
C ASN A 131 -2.18 2.48 -14.82
N ILE A 132 -2.93 3.59 -14.73
CA ILE A 132 -4.25 3.73 -15.35
C ILE A 132 -4.17 3.53 -16.87
N PHE A 133 -3.08 3.96 -17.50
CA PHE A 133 -2.85 3.84 -18.94
C PHE A 133 -2.02 2.60 -19.33
N SER A 134 -1.89 1.63 -18.42
CA SER A 134 -1.19 0.37 -18.70
C SER A 134 -1.73 -0.32 -19.95
N THR A 135 -0.82 -0.75 -20.81
CA THR A 135 -1.13 -1.28 -22.16
C THR A 135 -1.59 -2.73 -22.14
N PHE A 136 -1.20 -3.48 -21.11
CA PHE A 136 -1.44 -4.91 -21.02
C PHE A 136 -2.95 -5.28 -21.10
N GLY A 137 -3.80 -4.51 -20.43
CA GLY A 137 -5.25 -4.75 -20.39
C GLY A 137 -5.91 -4.65 -21.77
N THR A 138 -5.63 -3.57 -22.49
CA THR A 138 -6.15 -3.37 -23.85
C THR A 138 -5.67 -4.46 -24.79
N PHE A 139 -4.40 -4.86 -24.73
CA PHE A 139 -3.87 -5.92 -25.57
C PHE A 139 -4.64 -7.23 -25.39
N LEU A 140 -4.81 -7.69 -24.15
CA LEU A 140 -5.55 -8.92 -23.87
C LEU A 140 -7.01 -8.84 -24.32
N MET A 141 -7.66 -7.70 -24.09
CA MET A 141 -9.05 -7.50 -24.51
C MET A 141 -9.20 -7.46 -26.03
N VAL A 142 -8.23 -6.91 -26.78
CA VAL A 142 -8.24 -6.97 -28.24
C VAL A 142 -8.19 -8.42 -28.72
N GLN A 143 -7.31 -9.24 -28.13
CA GLN A 143 -7.19 -10.66 -28.50
C GLN A 143 -8.48 -11.43 -28.20
N TYR A 144 -9.12 -11.15 -27.06
CA TYR A 144 -10.40 -11.75 -26.70
C TYR A 144 -11.51 -11.31 -27.66
N MET A 145 -11.67 -10.00 -27.86
CA MET A 145 -12.73 -9.47 -28.71
C MET A 145 -12.60 -9.93 -30.15
N ARG A 146 -11.39 -10.06 -30.71
CA ARG A 146 -11.19 -10.53 -32.09
C ARG A 146 -11.68 -11.96 -32.34
N ARG A 147 -11.80 -12.80 -31.30
CA ARG A 147 -12.33 -14.16 -31.39
C ARG A 147 -13.86 -14.22 -31.46
N MET A 148 -14.54 -13.10 -31.19
CA MET A 148 -16.00 -13.05 -31.22
C MET A 148 -16.50 -12.95 -32.66
N ASP A 149 -17.48 -13.80 -32.99
CA ASP A 149 -18.11 -13.88 -34.30
C ASP A 149 -18.74 -12.55 -34.71
N LYS A 150 -18.53 -12.15 -35.98
CA LYS A 150 -19.06 -10.89 -36.51
C LYS A 150 -20.59 -10.84 -36.52
N GLU A 151 -21.24 -12.00 -36.66
CA GLU A 151 -22.69 -12.16 -36.71
C GLU A 151 -23.40 -11.59 -35.47
N ILE A 152 -22.80 -11.69 -34.29
CA ILE A 152 -23.36 -11.14 -33.04
C ILE A 152 -23.51 -9.61 -33.14
N TYR A 153 -22.57 -8.95 -33.81
CA TYR A 153 -22.57 -7.51 -33.99
C TYR A 153 -23.57 -7.08 -35.06
N ASP A 154 -23.62 -7.82 -36.17
CA ASP A 154 -24.54 -7.52 -37.27
C ASP A 154 -26.00 -7.73 -36.85
N ALA A 155 -26.29 -8.76 -36.05
CA ALA A 155 -27.60 -8.95 -35.44
C ALA A 155 -28.01 -7.75 -34.56
N GLY A 156 -27.11 -7.26 -33.70
CA GLY A 156 -27.38 -6.08 -32.87
C GLY A 156 -27.64 -4.80 -33.69
N ARG A 157 -27.00 -4.65 -34.85
CA ARG A 157 -27.24 -3.53 -35.77
C ARG A 157 -28.59 -3.66 -36.48
N ILE A 158 -28.97 -4.87 -36.88
CA ILE A 158 -30.29 -5.17 -37.47
C ILE A 158 -31.40 -4.84 -36.45
N ASP A 159 -31.17 -5.11 -35.16
CA ASP A 159 -32.06 -4.73 -34.06
C ASP A 159 -32.08 -3.21 -33.74
N GLY A 160 -31.38 -2.39 -34.53
CA GLY A 160 -31.36 -0.93 -34.39
C GLY A 160 -30.52 -0.41 -33.22
N LEU A 161 -29.61 -1.21 -32.67
CA LEU A 161 -28.70 -0.73 -31.62
C LEU A 161 -27.63 0.20 -32.22
N SER A 162 -27.45 1.37 -31.62
CA SER A 162 -26.29 2.23 -31.90
C SER A 162 -25.00 1.56 -31.40
N GLU A 163 -23.85 1.88 -32.00
CA GLU A 163 -22.55 1.27 -31.64
C GLU A 163 -22.23 1.32 -30.14
N PHE A 164 -22.49 2.45 -29.48
CA PHE A 164 -22.28 2.57 -28.03
C PHE A 164 -23.25 1.69 -27.22
N LYS A 165 -24.52 1.58 -27.65
CA LYS A 165 -25.49 0.68 -27.03
C LYS A 165 -25.14 -0.79 -27.27
N LEU A 166 -24.64 -1.12 -28.46
CA LEU A 166 -24.16 -2.45 -28.82
C LEU A 166 -22.98 -2.86 -27.93
N PHE A 167 -22.01 -1.96 -27.75
CA PHE A 167 -20.91 -2.17 -26.81
C PHE A 167 -21.39 -2.44 -25.38
N LEU A 168 -22.26 -1.59 -24.83
CA LEU A 168 -22.73 -1.72 -23.45
C LEU A 168 -23.64 -2.94 -23.22
N LYS A 169 -24.57 -3.22 -24.14
CA LYS A 169 -25.60 -4.25 -23.95
C LYS A 169 -25.18 -5.65 -24.39
N ILE A 170 -24.28 -5.76 -25.36
CA ILE A 170 -23.89 -7.05 -25.95
C ILE A 170 -22.43 -7.36 -25.63
N VAL A 171 -21.51 -6.48 -26.02
CA VAL A 171 -20.07 -6.77 -25.99
C VAL A 171 -19.53 -6.83 -24.57
N MET A 172 -19.86 -5.85 -23.73
CA MET A 172 -19.38 -5.78 -22.35
C MET A 172 -19.81 -7.00 -21.51
N PRO A 173 -21.09 -7.46 -21.55
CA PRO A 173 -21.49 -8.71 -20.88
C PRO A 173 -20.76 -9.95 -21.40
N LEU A 174 -20.52 -10.06 -22.71
CA LEU A 174 -19.76 -11.17 -23.30
C LEU A 174 -18.27 -11.15 -22.92
N CYS A 175 -17.74 -9.97 -22.61
CA CYS A 175 -16.38 -9.79 -22.10
C CYS A 175 -16.26 -10.01 -20.59
N ARG A 176 -17.33 -10.36 -19.87
CA ARG A 176 -17.30 -10.55 -18.41
C ARG A 176 -16.19 -11.48 -17.96
N SER A 177 -15.99 -12.60 -18.65
CA SER A 177 -14.95 -13.57 -18.29
C SER A 177 -13.53 -12.99 -18.39
N ILE A 178 -13.21 -12.32 -19.50
CA ILE A 178 -11.90 -11.67 -19.66
C ILE A 178 -11.73 -10.48 -18.72
N ILE A 179 -12.80 -9.74 -18.40
CA ILE A 179 -12.78 -8.66 -17.42
C ILE A 179 -12.44 -9.23 -16.04
N SER A 180 -13.07 -10.32 -15.61
CA SER A 180 -12.74 -10.98 -14.33
C SER A 180 -11.30 -11.48 -14.31
N ALA A 181 -10.82 -12.08 -15.41
CA ALA A 181 -9.45 -12.53 -15.53
C ALA A 181 -8.43 -11.38 -15.43
N LEU A 182 -8.65 -10.31 -16.18
CA LEU A 182 -7.81 -9.13 -16.14
C LEU A 182 -7.85 -8.46 -14.76
N THR A 183 -9.02 -8.40 -14.12
CA THR A 183 -9.19 -7.82 -12.79
C THR A 183 -8.32 -8.53 -11.77
N VAL A 184 -8.38 -9.86 -11.68
CA VAL A 184 -7.57 -10.65 -10.74
C VAL A 184 -6.08 -10.45 -11.05
N LEU A 185 -5.69 -10.50 -12.32
CA LEU A 185 -4.30 -10.40 -12.73
C LEU A 185 -3.70 -9.02 -12.41
N LEU A 186 -4.41 -7.94 -12.75
CA LEU A 186 -3.99 -6.58 -12.42
C LEU A 186 -4.02 -6.34 -10.91
N PHE A 187 -5.01 -6.89 -10.21
CA PHE A 187 -5.09 -6.77 -8.75
C PHE A 187 -3.87 -7.37 -8.09
N VAL A 188 -3.51 -8.62 -8.40
CA VAL A 188 -2.33 -9.27 -7.80
C VAL A 188 -1.04 -8.49 -8.12
N ASN A 189 -0.91 -7.98 -9.35
CA ASN A 189 0.25 -7.20 -9.78
C ASN A 189 0.38 -5.90 -8.95
N TYR A 190 -0.66 -5.07 -8.94
CA TYR A 190 -0.62 -3.78 -8.25
C TYR A 190 -0.70 -3.92 -6.71
N TRP A 191 -1.32 -4.98 -6.19
CA TRP A 191 -1.32 -5.33 -4.75
C TRP A 191 0.07 -5.66 -4.24
N SER A 192 0.91 -6.25 -5.09
CA SER A 192 2.27 -6.67 -4.74
C SER A 192 3.34 -5.69 -5.24
N MET A 193 2.95 -4.50 -5.69
CA MET A 193 3.86 -3.56 -6.33
C MET A 193 4.80 -2.89 -5.32
N VAL A 194 6.12 -3.04 -5.52
CA VAL A 194 7.16 -2.49 -4.63
C VAL A 194 8.05 -1.49 -5.36
N GLU A 195 8.55 -1.87 -6.55
CA GLU A 195 9.59 -1.10 -7.25
C GLU A 195 9.17 0.32 -7.61
N GLN A 196 7.97 0.49 -8.18
CA GLN A 196 7.52 1.79 -8.68
C GLN A 196 7.26 2.82 -7.56
N PRO A 197 6.48 2.51 -6.49
CA PRO A 197 6.28 3.45 -5.40
C PRO A 197 7.56 3.80 -4.66
N LEU A 198 8.48 2.84 -4.51
CA LEU A 198 9.76 3.06 -3.82
C LEU A 198 10.61 4.15 -4.49
N VAL A 199 10.45 4.35 -5.80
CA VAL A 199 11.22 5.35 -6.55
C VAL A 199 10.46 6.66 -6.70
N PHE A 200 9.13 6.61 -6.77
CA PHE A 200 8.31 7.78 -7.04
C PHE A 200 7.81 8.50 -5.78
N ILE A 201 7.82 7.82 -4.64
CA ILE A 201 7.34 8.31 -3.35
C ILE A 201 8.51 8.27 -2.34
N SER A 202 8.82 9.43 -1.76
CA SER A 202 9.82 9.56 -0.69
C SER A 202 9.15 9.57 0.69
N ASP A 203 7.98 10.19 0.81
CA ASP A 203 7.22 10.27 2.06
C ASP A 203 6.63 8.90 2.42
N LYS A 204 7.07 8.35 3.57
CA LYS A 204 6.57 7.08 4.13
C LYS A 204 5.05 7.08 4.31
N TYR A 205 4.43 8.24 4.51
CA TYR A 205 3.00 8.38 4.70
C TYR A 205 2.20 7.83 3.51
N TYR A 206 2.70 8.02 2.28
CA TYR A 206 2.03 7.59 1.06
C TYR A 206 2.46 6.19 0.60
N MET A 207 3.39 5.53 1.29
CA MET A 207 3.87 4.23 0.85
C MET A 207 2.78 3.16 0.95
N PRO A 208 2.64 2.28 -0.06
CA PRO A 208 1.78 1.11 0.01
C PRO A 208 2.38 0.03 0.92
N LEU A 209 1.52 -0.83 1.46
CA LEU A 209 1.93 -1.86 2.44
C LEU A 209 2.95 -2.86 1.88
N SER A 210 2.88 -3.15 0.58
CA SER A 210 3.85 -4.00 -0.11
C SER A 210 5.29 -3.50 0.04
N VAL A 211 5.49 -2.17 0.00
CA VAL A 211 6.80 -1.54 0.16
C VAL A 211 7.26 -1.62 1.60
N THR A 212 6.40 -1.24 2.55
CA THR A 212 6.78 -1.22 3.97
C THR A 212 7.04 -2.63 4.52
N LEU A 213 6.33 -3.65 4.03
CA LEU A 213 6.61 -5.05 4.39
C LEU A 213 7.95 -5.58 3.86
N ASN A 214 8.41 -5.09 2.70
CA ASN A 214 9.61 -5.61 2.02
C ASN A 214 10.87 -4.78 2.26
N ALA A 215 10.76 -3.44 2.30
CA ALA A 215 11.91 -2.54 2.13
C ALA A 215 12.36 -1.83 3.42
N THR A 216 11.47 -1.56 4.38
CA THR A 216 11.81 -0.68 5.52
C THR A 216 12.35 -1.41 6.74
N GLY A 217 12.21 -2.74 6.82
CA GLY A 217 12.62 -3.54 8.00
C GLY A 217 11.79 -3.28 9.27
N GLU A 218 10.94 -2.24 9.27
CA GLU A 218 10.08 -1.83 10.40
C GLU A 218 9.13 -2.94 10.83
N PHE A 219 8.68 -3.76 9.88
CA PHE A 219 7.74 -4.84 10.12
C PHE A 219 8.41 -6.18 10.45
N ARG A 220 9.74 -6.28 10.58
CA ARG A 220 10.46 -7.56 10.64
C ARG A 220 9.94 -8.52 11.72
N GLU A 221 9.53 -8.02 12.87
CA GLU A 221 8.98 -8.83 13.98
C GLU A 221 7.57 -9.36 13.72
N ILE A 222 6.83 -8.71 12.82
CA ILE A 222 5.41 -8.95 12.55
C ILE A 222 5.12 -9.31 11.09
N SER A 223 6.16 -9.47 10.27
CA SER A 223 6.07 -9.66 8.82
C SER A 223 5.21 -10.86 8.42
N PHE A 224 5.29 -11.98 9.14
CA PHE A 224 4.52 -13.19 8.81
C PHE A 224 3.03 -13.03 9.07
N ALA A 225 2.64 -12.47 10.21
CA ALA A 225 1.23 -12.16 10.51
C ALA A 225 0.68 -11.07 9.58
N ALA A 226 1.45 -10.00 9.37
CA ALA A 226 1.08 -8.91 8.47
C ALA A 226 0.90 -9.40 7.03
N GLY A 227 1.85 -10.20 6.52
CA GLY A 227 1.78 -10.82 5.19
C GLY A 227 0.61 -11.79 5.04
N THR A 228 0.30 -12.55 6.09
CA THR A 228 -0.88 -13.43 6.12
C THR A 228 -2.17 -12.63 5.99
N VAL A 229 -2.35 -11.57 6.78
CA VAL A 229 -3.53 -10.69 6.69
C VAL A 229 -3.61 -10.00 5.33
N PHE A 230 -2.48 -9.52 4.82
CA PHE A 230 -2.38 -8.86 3.52
C PHE A 230 -2.76 -9.77 2.34
N SER A 231 -2.53 -11.07 2.47
CA SER A 231 -2.83 -12.08 1.44
C SER A 231 -4.32 -12.47 1.36
N ILE A 232 -5.12 -12.17 2.38
CA ILE A 232 -6.54 -12.56 2.43
C ILE A 232 -7.35 -11.92 1.30
N LEU A 233 -7.12 -10.63 1.01
CA LEU A 233 -7.91 -9.91 0.02
C LEU A 233 -7.70 -10.44 -1.42
N PRO A 234 -6.46 -10.64 -1.92
CA PRO A 234 -6.23 -11.32 -3.20
C PRO A 234 -6.90 -12.69 -3.31
N LEU A 235 -6.88 -13.50 -2.24
CA LEU A 235 -7.49 -14.83 -2.24
C LEU A 235 -9.02 -14.76 -2.34
N LEU A 236 -9.65 -13.86 -1.58
CA LEU A 236 -11.10 -13.64 -1.67
C LEU A 236 -11.51 -13.16 -3.06
N LEU A 237 -10.72 -12.28 -3.68
CA LEU A 237 -10.97 -11.79 -5.04
C LEU A 237 -10.80 -12.90 -6.09
N TYR A 238 -9.75 -13.73 -5.97
CA TYR A 238 -9.55 -14.89 -6.83
C TYR A 238 -10.73 -15.85 -6.72
N GLN A 239 -11.15 -16.18 -5.50
CA GLN A 239 -12.27 -17.08 -5.25
C GLN A 239 -13.59 -16.50 -5.81
N PHE A 240 -13.83 -15.20 -5.68
CA PHE A 240 -14.97 -14.51 -6.28
C PHE A 240 -14.99 -14.61 -7.81
N SER A 241 -13.81 -14.59 -8.43
CA SER A 241 -13.64 -14.59 -9.89
C SER A 241 -13.46 -15.98 -10.50
N TYR A 242 -13.24 -17.01 -9.69
CA TYR A 242 -12.89 -18.38 -10.12
C TYR A 242 -13.83 -18.98 -11.17
N GLU A 243 -15.14 -18.79 -11.00
CA GLU A 243 -16.13 -19.29 -11.97
C GLU A 243 -16.02 -18.58 -13.33
N ASP A 244 -15.76 -17.27 -13.34
CA ASP A 244 -15.61 -16.51 -14.58
C ASP A 244 -14.30 -16.89 -15.28
N LEU A 245 -13.24 -17.17 -14.51
CA LEU A 245 -11.95 -17.65 -15.01
C LEU A 245 -12.10 -19.01 -15.69
N THR A 246 -12.72 -19.97 -15.01
CA THR A 246 -12.93 -21.33 -15.53
C THR A 246 -13.82 -21.35 -16.76
N GLN A 247 -14.86 -20.51 -16.82
CA GLN A 247 -15.69 -20.35 -18.02
C GLN A 247 -14.92 -19.75 -19.20
N GLY A 248 -14.01 -18.80 -18.96
CA GLY A 248 -13.19 -18.23 -20.04
C GLY A 248 -12.27 -19.25 -20.68
N ILE A 249 -11.71 -20.13 -19.85
CA ILE A 249 -10.87 -21.23 -20.30
C ILE A 249 -11.71 -22.25 -21.07
N SER A 250 -12.90 -22.62 -20.57
CA SER A 250 -13.77 -23.59 -21.24
C SER A 250 -14.35 -23.07 -22.56
N LEU A 251 -14.63 -21.77 -22.69
CA LEU A 251 -15.04 -21.16 -23.95
C LEU A 251 -13.92 -21.18 -25.00
N SER A 252 -12.66 -21.09 -24.56
CA SER A 252 -11.48 -21.22 -25.43
C SER A 252 -11.21 -22.65 -25.88
N SER A 253 -11.70 -23.64 -25.13
CA SER A 253 -11.62 -25.08 -25.43
C SER A 253 -13.00 -25.62 -25.83
N ARG A 254 -13.60 -25.16 -26.94
CA ARG A 254 -14.82 -25.80 -27.44
C ARG A 254 -14.51 -27.23 -27.92
N LEU A 255 -14.83 -28.22 -27.08
CA LEU A 255 -15.28 -29.54 -27.50
C LEU A 255 -16.38 -30.01 -26.52
N GLU A 256 -17.54 -30.28 -27.13
CA GLU A 256 -18.64 -31.13 -26.66
C GLU A 256 -19.56 -30.67 -25.50
N GLY A 257 -20.80 -30.33 -25.92
CA GLY A 257 -22.02 -30.85 -25.32
C GLY A 257 -22.43 -30.32 -23.94
N TYR A 258 -23.09 -29.16 -23.88
CA TYR A 258 -23.86 -28.78 -22.69
C TYR A 258 -25.15 -28.04 -23.08
N GLU A 259 -26.19 -28.82 -23.35
CA GLU A 259 -27.58 -28.36 -23.31
C GLU A 259 -28.29 -29.16 -22.21
N LYS A 260 -28.96 -28.45 -21.29
CA LYS A 260 -29.72 -28.95 -20.11
C LYS A 260 -28.99 -29.13 -18.76
N ILE A 261 -28.29 -28.10 -18.25
CA ILE A 261 -28.19 -27.84 -16.79
C ILE A 261 -28.07 -26.32 -16.52
N TYR A 262 -29.03 -25.49 -16.97
CA TYR A 262 -28.83 -24.02 -16.98
C TYR A 262 -29.52 -23.23 -15.85
N ILE A 263 -30.59 -23.71 -15.22
CA ILE A 263 -31.38 -22.86 -14.30
C ILE A 263 -30.98 -23.03 -12.83
N ASN A 264 -30.77 -24.26 -12.36
CA ASN A 264 -30.36 -24.50 -10.96
C ASN A 264 -28.90 -24.10 -10.71
N GLU A 265 -27.98 -24.41 -11.65
CA GLU A 265 -26.59 -23.99 -11.54
C GLU A 265 -26.43 -22.46 -11.55
N VAL A 266 -27.21 -21.72 -12.36
CA VAL A 266 -27.11 -20.24 -12.39
C VAL A 266 -27.57 -19.62 -11.07
N LYS A 267 -28.57 -20.20 -10.40
CA LYS A 267 -29.05 -19.74 -9.09
C LYS A 267 -28.03 -20.04 -7.97
N GLU A 268 -27.45 -21.24 -7.97
CA GLU A 268 -26.39 -21.62 -7.02
C GLU A 268 -25.14 -20.75 -7.20
N ARG A 269 -24.69 -20.52 -8.45
CA ARG A 269 -23.56 -19.65 -8.80
C ARG A 269 -23.77 -18.21 -8.31
N ARG A 270 -24.94 -17.63 -8.55
CA ARG A 270 -25.27 -16.29 -8.02
C ARG A 270 -25.22 -16.25 -6.49
N THR A 271 -25.70 -17.31 -5.83
CA THR A 271 -25.69 -17.42 -4.37
C THR A 271 -24.26 -17.53 -3.84
N GLN A 272 -23.39 -18.32 -4.49
CA GLN A 272 -21.99 -18.47 -4.11
C GLN A 272 -21.19 -17.17 -4.31
N LYS A 273 -21.36 -16.48 -5.45
CA LYS A 273 -20.76 -15.15 -5.65
C LYS A 273 -21.24 -14.12 -4.66
N GLN A 274 -22.52 -14.15 -4.27
CA GLN A 274 -23.04 -13.27 -3.22
C GLN A 274 -22.41 -13.56 -1.86
N LYS A 275 -22.23 -14.84 -1.49
CA LYS A 275 -21.53 -15.24 -0.25
C LYS A 275 -20.07 -14.75 -0.25
N LEU A 276 -19.35 -14.92 -1.36
CA LEU A 276 -17.96 -14.48 -1.49
C LEU A 276 -17.84 -12.96 -1.49
N GLY A 277 -18.73 -12.25 -2.19
CA GLY A 277 -18.82 -10.79 -2.15
C GLY A 277 -19.09 -10.26 -0.75
N ARG A 278 -19.98 -10.91 0.02
CA ARG A 278 -20.16 -10.63 1.45
C ARG A 278 -18.88 -10.86 2.25
N GLY A 279 -18.12 -11.91 1.94
CA GLY A 279 -16.80 -12.17 2.56
C GLY A 279 -15.82 -11.01 2.37
N ILE A 280 -15.72 -10.45 1.16
CA ILE A 280 -14.88 -9.27 0.88
C ILE A 280 -15.36 -8.06 1.69
N ILE A 281 -16.68 -7.81 1.72
CA ILE A 281 -17.26 -6.68 2.48
C ILE A 281 -16.99 -6.84 3.97
N ILE A 282 -17.18 -8.04 4.53
CA ILE A 282 -16.91 -8.35 5.94
C ILE A 282 -15.43 -8.13 6.25
N PHE A 283 -14.52 -8.60 5.38
CA PHE A 283 -13.09 -8.38 5.55
C PHE A 283 -12.73 -6.89 5.56
N MET A 284 -13.24 -6.11 4.60
CA MET A 284 -13.00 -4.66 4.54
C MET A 284 -13.60 -3.93 5.75
N ALA A 285 -14.79 -4.33 6.20
CA ALA A 285 -15.41 -3.78 7.40
C ALA A 285 -14.59 -4.11 8.66
N ALA A 286 -14.09 -5.33 8.78
CA ALA A 286 -13.20 -5.74 9.88
C ALA A 286 -11.90 -4.92 9.88
N MET A 287 -11.28 -4.75 8.70
CA MET A 287 -10.08 -3.91 8.56
C MET A 287 -10.34 -2.46 8.98
N LEU A 288 -11.49 -1.90 8.60
CA LEU A 288 -11.89 -0.56 9.04
C LEU A 288 -12.10 -0.49 10.56
N SER A 289 -12.77 -1.49 11.16
CA SER A 289 -12.94 -1.57 12.61
C SER A 289 -11.61 -1.66 13.35
N PHE A 290 -10.69 -2.54 12.92
CA PHE A 290 -9.36 -2.64 13.51
C PHE A 290 -8.55 -1.35 13.31
N THR A 291 -8.70 -0.66 12.19
CA THR A 291 -8.08 0.66 11.98
C THR A 291 -8.50 1.64 13.07
N LEU A 292 -9.81 1.76 13.34
CA LEU A 292 -10.34 2.67 14.35
C LEU A 292 -9.92 2.27 15.77
N ILE A 293 -9.92 0.98 16.07
CA ILE A 293 -9.50 0.45 17.38
C ILE A 293 -8.01 0.71 17.59
N THR A 294 -7.16 0.38 16.61
CA THR A 294 -5.71 0.59 16.65
C THR A 294 -5.37 2.05 16.89
N GLN A 295 -6.05 2.96 16.20
CA GLN A 295 -5.84 4.40 16.40
C GLN A 295 -6.16 4.84 17.83
N LYS A 296 -7.24 4.32 18.42
CA LYS A 296 -7.62 4.63 19.80
C LYS A 296 -6.62 4.05 20.80
N ILE A 297 -6.24 2.79 20.62
CA ILE A 297 -5.27 2.10 21.48
C ILE A 297 -3.91 2.78 21.41
N SER A 298 -3.41 3.03 20.20
CA SER A 298 -2.12 3.69 19.98
C SER A 298 -2.10 5.10 20.55
N TYR A 299 -3.20 5.84 20.43
CA TYR A 299 -3.33 7.13 21.11
C TYR A 299 -3.23 6.98 22.64
N ILE A 300 -3.91 6.00 23.25
CA ILE A 300 -3.86 5.75 24.71
C ILE A 300 -2.49 5.26 25.17
N MET A 301 -1.79 4.50 24.34
CA MET A 301 -0.45 3.98 24.65
C MET A 301 0.67 4.98 24.35
N ALA A 302 0.39 6.08 23.65
CA ALA A 302 1.35 7.14 23.34
C ALA A 302 1.98 7.67 24.65
N PRO A 303 3.31 7.84 24.69
CA PRO A 303 3.94 8.39 25.87
C PRO A 303 3.57 9.85 26.07
N GLU A 304 3.35 10.18 27.32
CA GLU A 304 3.27 11.55 27.79
C GLU A 304 4.68 12.13 27.87
N ILE A 305 4.82 13.34 27.34
CA ILE A 305 6.08 14.07 27.27
C ILE A 305 5.91 15.49 27.81
N GLU A 306 6.98 15.97 28.41
CA GLU A 306 7.15 17.38 28.78
C GLU A 306 8.09 18.03 27.78
N VAL A 307 7.73 19.22 27.30
CA VAL A 307 8.44 19.91 26.22
C VAL A 307 8.96 21.24 26.71
N THR A 308 10.03 21.72 26.07
CA THR A 308 10.60 23.03 26.35
C THR A 308 11.04 23.70 25.07
N LYS A 309 10.94 25.02 25.01
CA LYS A 309 11.45 25.82 23.89
C LYS A 309 12.94 26.02 24.05
N THR A 310 13.65 26.05 22.92
CA THR A 310 15.08 26.38 22.90
C THR A 310 15.30 27.83 23.33
N LYS A 311 16.28 28.06 24.21
CA LYS A 311 16.64 29.41 24.68
C LYS A 311 17.88 29.95 23.96
N ARG A 312 17.97 31.27 23.86
CA ARG A 312 19.16 32.01 23.39
C ARG A 312 19.73 32.79 24.56
N GLY A 313 21.03 32.68 24.80
CA GLY A 313 21.63 33.39 25.92
C GLY A 313 23.05 32.96 26.24
N GLU A 314 23.50 33.43 27.39
CA GLU A 314 24.80 33.11 27.95
C GLU A 314 24.69 31.91 28.89
N ILE A 315 25.60 30.95 28.76
CA ILE A 315 25.72 29.85 29.73
C ILE A 315 26.80 30.25 30.75
N THR A 316 26.44 30.23 32.04
CA THR A 316 27.39 30.42 33.15
C THR A 316 27.74 29.07 33.79
N LYS A 317 28.91 28.98 34.44
CA LYS A 317 29.32 27.77 35.18
C LYS A 317 28.34 27.37 36.29
N ASP A 318 27.74 28.35 36.95
CA ASP A 318 26.65 28.15 37.92
C ASP A 318 25.44 28.97 37.46
N PRO A 319 24.32 28.34 37.09
CA PRO A 319 23.12 29.04 36.63
C PRO A 319 22.40 29.82 37.75
N PHE A 320 22.70 29.57 39.03
CA PHE A 320 22.06 30.26 40.15
C PHE A 320 22.86 31.47 40.65
N ASP A 321 24.12 31.61 40.25
CA ASP A 321 24.98 32.73 40.60
C ASP A 321 25.28 33.63 39.39
N LYS A 322 24.68 34.83 39.38
CA LYS A 322 24.86 35.84 38.31
C LYS A 322 26.30 36.37 38.17
N LYS A 323 27.21 36.07 39.10
CA LYS A 323 28.62 36.46 39.04
C LYS A 323 29.56 35.34 38.59
N SER A 324 29.00 34.17 38.25
CA SER A 324 29.77 33.01 37.82
C SER A 324 30.44 33.23 36.45
N GLU A 325 31.54 32.52 36.21
CA GLU A 325 32.32 32.62 34.97
C GLU A 325 31.46 32.21 33.76
N SER A 326 31.45 33.07 32.74
CA SER A 326 30.76 32.82 31.48
C SER A 326 31.47 31.76 30.65
N LEU A 327 30.70 30.79 30.15
CA LEU A 327 31.12 29.76 29.21
C LEU A 327 30.84 30.14 27.75
N GLY A 328 30.30 31.34 27.50
CA GLY A 328 29.99 31.87 26.17
C GLY A 328 28.51 32.11 25.91
N ILE A 329 28.23 32.76 24.78
CA ILE A 329 26.87 33.07 24.30
C ILE A 329 26.55 32.12 23.15
N TYR A 330 25.40 31.45 23.25
CA TYR A 330 24.98 30.41 22.31
C TYR A 330 23.55 30.67 21.79
N ASP A 331 23.32 30.29 20.54
CA ASP A 331 22.04 30.48 19.85
C ASP A 331 20.99 29.40 20.17
N THR A 332 21.42 28.24 20.69
CA THR A 332 20.53 27.14 21.01
C THR A 332 20.95 26.46 22.31
N ILE A 333 20.22 26.75 23.38
CA ILE A 333 20.41 26.18 24.71
C ILE A 333 19.20 25.30 25.03
N VAL A 334 19.48 24.07 25.48
CA VAL A 334 18.47 23.09 25.91
C VAL A 334 18.82 22.56 27.31
N PRO A 335 17.83 22.10 28.10
CA PRO A 335 18.12 21.42 29.36
C PRO A 335 18.96 20.17 29.09
N ASN A 336 19.90 19.88 29.98
CA ASN A 336 20.76 18.72 29.85
C ASN A 336 19.96 17.40 29.86
N SER A 337 18.78 17.38 30.49
CA SER A 337 17.87 16.23 30.49
C SER A 337 17.25 15.90 29.13
N ALA A 338 17.26 16.85 28.18
CA ALA A 338 16.73 16.65 26.83
C ALA A 338 17.71 15.93 25.90
N ILE A 339 18.96 15.75 26.32
CA ILE A 339 20.02 15.12 25.52
C ILE A 339 20.10 13.63 25.85
N HIS A 340 19.96 12.81 24.82
CA HIS A 340 20.14 11.36 24.91
C HIS A 340 21.47 10.97 24.26
N THR A 341 22.30 10.23 24.98
CA THR A 341 23.60 9.76 24.49
C THR A 341 23.49 8.29 24.08
N GLU A 342 23.24 8.04 22.80
CA GLU A 342 23.12 6.69 22.22
C GLU A 342 24.17 6.52 21.11
N GLY A 343 25.46 6.51 21.50
CA GLY A 343 26.61 6.53 20.58
C GLY A 343 26.91 7.92 20.01
N GLU A 344 25.89 8.64 19.56
CA GLU A 344 25.92 10.07 19.23
C GLU A 344 24.96 10.84 20.16
N ASN A 345 25.16 12.16 20.30
CA ASN A 345 24.27 13.01 21.08
C ASN A 345 23.04 13.35 20.24
N VAL A 346 21.86 13.01 20.75
CA VAL A 346 20.60 13.22 20.04
C VAL A 346 19.58 13.93 20.91
N ILE A 347 18.74 14.72 20.26
CA ILE A 347 17.56 15.34 20.87
C ILE A 347 16.32 14.92 20.09
N TYR A 348 15.19 14.91 20.78
CA TYR A 348 13.89 14.65 20.16
C TYR A 348 13.10 15.94 20.09
N VAL A 349 12.65 16.28 18.88
CA VAL A 349 11.86 17.47 18.60
C VAL A 349 10.46 17.05 18.16
N ILE A 350 9.46 17.85 18.51
CA ILE A 350 8.09 17.63 18.07
C ILE A 350 7.85 18.30 16.73
N ILE A 351 7.22 17.56 15.82
CA ILE A 351 6.67 18.07 14.57
C ILE A 351 5.22 17.61 14.45
N GLU A 352 4.34 18.47 13.95
CA GLU A 352 2.96 18.08 13.63
C GLU A 352 2.92 17.06 12.49
N GLU A 353 2.24 15.93 12.72
CA GLU A 353 1.98 14.91 11.70
C GLU A 353 1.11 15.48 10.57
N LYS A 354 1.43 15.16 9.31
CA LYS A 354 0.63 15.53 8.12
C LYS A 354 -0.76 14.87 8.04
N SER A 355 -1.15 14.08 9.04
CA SER A 355 -2.42 13.38 9.12
C SER A 355 -3.58 14.35 9.36
N ILE A 356 -4.81 13.95 9.00
CA ILE A 356 -6.05 14.72 9.28
C ILE A 356 -6.17 15.10 10.77
N ARG A 357 -5.57 14.31 11.67
CA ARG A 357 -5.62 14.53 13.12
C ARG A 357 -4.48 15.39 13.68
N LYS A 358 -3.48 15.76 12.88
CA LYS A 358 -2.34 16.60 13.28
C LYS A 358 -1.77 16.26 14.66
N ARG A 359 -1.38 15.00 14.85
CA ARG A 359 -0.79 14.55 16.12
C ARG A 359 0.68 14.91 16.19
N ASP A 360 1.18 15.16 17.38
CA ASP A 360 2.60 15.43 17.61
C ASP A 360 3.43 14.15 17.41
N GLN A 361 4.47 14.26 16.58
CA GLN A 361 5.41 13.19 16.28
C GLN A 361 6.82 13.59 16.65
N LEU A 362 7.58 12.61 17.15
CA LEU A 362 8.99 12.80 17.48
C LEU A 362 9.87 12.65 16.24
N VAL A 363 10.73 13.63 16.04
CA VAL A 363 11.84 13.57 15.09
C VAL A 363 13.15 13.55 15.87
N ARG A 364 13.97 12.56 15.55
CA ARG A 364 15.31 12.40 16.13
C ARG A 364 16.29 13.30 15.37
N ILE A 365 16.99 14.17 16.07
CA ILE A 365 17.97 15.08 15.48
C ILE A 365 19.32 14.85 16.17
N ASN A 366 20.33 14.56 15.36
CA ASN A 366 21.71 14.47 15.82
C ASN A 366 22.27 15.88 16.05
N VAL A 367 22.90 16.09 17.22
CA VAL A 367 23.41 17.40 17.62
C VAL A 367 24.84 17.28 18.14
N LYS A 368 25.61 18.37 18.02
CA LYS A 368 26.92 18.50 18.66
C LYS A 368 26.78 19.33 19.92
N ILE A 369 27.46 18.91 20.99
CA ILE A 369 27.51 19.66 22.24
C ILE A 369 28.70 20.63 22.16
N GLU A 370 28.44 21.91 22.41
CA GLU A 370 29.49 22.95 22.42
C GLU A 370 29.95 23.29 23.83
N ALA A 371 29.00 23.47 24.75
CA ALA A 371 29.29 23.75 26.16
C ALA A 371 28.18 23.19 27.05
N THR A 372 28.51 22.82 28.29
CA THR A 372 27.54 22.37 29.28
C THR A 372 27.95 22.86 30.67
N ASN A 373 26.96 23.24 31.48
CA ASN A 373 27.16 23.54 32.90
C ASN A 373 26.53 22.44 33.80
N GLY A 374 26.13 21.31 33.22
CA GLY A 374 25.47 20.19 33.91
C GLY A 374 23.94 20.33 34.03
N TYR A 375 23.40 21.55 33.97
CA TYR A 375 21.95 21.83 34.01
C TYR A 375 21.41 22.15 32.61
N GLU A 376 22.12 22.98 31.86
CA GLU A 376 21.84 23.40 30.51
C GLU A 376 23.05 23.09 29.61
N THR A 377 22.75 22.80 28.35
CA THR A 377 23.74 22.41 27.37
C THR A 377 23.50 23.19 26.07
N ALA A 378 24.53 23.87 25.59
CA ALA A 378 24.56 24.50 24.29
C ALA A 378 24.80 23.45 23.22
N ILE A 379 23.97 23.48 22.18
CA ILE A 379 24.01 22.53 21.10
C ILE A 379 24.04 23.24 19.74
N THR A 380 24.62 22.57 18.76
CA THR A 380 24.61 22.99 17.35
C THR A 380 24.05 21.88 16.48
N GLY A 381 23.03 22.20 15.69
CA GLY A 381 22.32 21.29 14.80
C GLY A 381 21.30 22.01 13.92
N VAL A 382 20.83 21.32 12.87
CA VAL A 382 19.79 21.86 11.99
C VAL A 382 18.43 21.67 12.66
N LEU A 383 17.93 22.72 13.30
CA LEU A 383 16.66 22.72 13.99
C LEU A 383 15.61 23.56 13.22
N PRO A 384 14.36 23.08 13.13
CA PRO A 384 13.25 23.92 12.66
C PRO A 384 13.09 25.16 13.53
N TYR A 385 12.63 26.27 12.94
CA TYR A 385 12.39 27.50 13.69
C TYR A 385 11.32 27.27 14.77
N ASN A 386 11.59 27.71 16.01
CA ASN A 386 10.71 27.53 17.16
C ASN A 386 10.44 26.06 17.54
N SER A 387 11.44 25.20 17.39
CA SER A 387 11.37 23.79 17.75
C SER A 387 11.16 23.57 19.26
N GLU A 388 10.18 22.74 19.60
CA GLU A 388 9.96 22.25 20.97
C GLU A 388 10.70 20.94 21.18
N VAL A 389 11.55 20.92 22.20
CA VAL A 389 12.42 19.78 22.52
C VAL A 389 11.84 19.00 23.69
N VAL A 390 11.89 17.68 23.61
CA VAL A 390 11.43 16.81 24.69
C VAL A 390 12.40 16.86 25.87
N LYS A 391 11.89 17.30 27.03
CA LYS A 391 12.65 17.40 28.28
C LYS A 391 12.49 16.16 29.16
N TRP A 392 11.31 15.55 29.14
CA TRP A 392 10.98 14.37 29.94
C TRP A 392 9.94 13.50 29.23
N THR A 393 9.95 12.20 29.54
CA THR A 393 9.00 11.24 28.98
C THR A 393 8.67 10.11 29.96
N THR A 394 7.47 9.57 29.82
CA THR A 394 7.00 8.37 30.52
C THR A 394 7.55 7.05 29.95
N LYS A 395 7.99 7.00 28.69
CA LYS A 395 8.47 5.77 28.02
C LYS A 395 9.69 6.06 27.14
N PRO A 396 10.53 5.07 26.80
CA PRO A 396 11.61 5.28 25.84
C PRO A 396 11.11 5.84 24.50
N LEU A 397 11.79 6.86 24.01
CA LEU A 397 11.46 7.57 22.76
C LEU A 397 12.01 6.81 21.56
N ARG A 398 11.29 6.87 20.45
CA ARG A 398 11.76 6.43 19.12
C ARG A 398 11.30 7.44 18.09
N GLU A 399 12.08 7.57 17.03
CA GLU A 399 11.73 8.39 15.88
C GLU A 399 10.38 7.95 15.27
N GLY A 400 9.55 8.91 14.89
CA GLY A 400 8.22 8.68 14.32
C GLY A 400 7.14 8.30 15.33
N MET A 401 7.45 8.20 16.63
CA MET A 401 6.43 7.92 17.64
C MET A 401 5.46 9.09 17.81
N ASN A 402 4.17 8.77 17.85
CA ASN A 402 3.13 9.71 18.28
C ASN A 402 3.25 9.92 19.80
N VAL A 403 3.14 11.17 20.23
CA VAL A 403 3.30 11.59 21.63
C VAL A 403 2.16 12.47 22.10
N ARG A 404 2.05 12.63 23.42
CA ARG A 404 1.11 13.55 24.04
C ARG A 404 1.87 14.57 24.86
N VAL A 405 1.77 15.83 24.48
CA VAL A 405 2.32 16.94 25.27
C VAL A 405 1.44 17.14 26.50
N VAL A 406 2.06 17.12 27.68
CA VAL A 406 1.41 17.51 28.93
C VAL A 406 1.68 18.99 29.15
N GLU A 407 0.69 19.84 28.89
CA GLU A 407 0.76 21.26 29.26
C GLU A 407 0.77 21.37 30.80
N GLY A 408 1.72 22.12 31.37
CA GLY A 408 1.65 22.53 32.79
C GLY A 408 2.76 22.07 33.75
N ARG A 409 4.01 21.87 33.30
CA ARG A 409 5.16 21.78 34.25
C ARG A 409 6.30 22.78 34.02
N GLY A 410 6.18 23.63 33.01
CA GLY A 410 7.20 24.62 32.65
C GLY A 410 6.75 26.08 32.65
N GLU A 411 5.49 26.38 32.99
CA GLU A 411 4.99 27.77 33.08
C GLU A 411 5.19 28.42 34.45
N GLU A 412 5.63 27.67 35.47
CA GLU A 412 6.09 28.25 36.73
C GLU A 412 7.60 28.54 36.62
N ASN A 413 7.95 29.73 36.11
CA ASN A 413 9.13 30.55 36.48
C ASN A 413 9.51 31.54 35.37
N GLU A 414 8.56 32.35 34.90
CA GLU A 414 8.86 33.65 34.27
C GLU A 414 7.91 34.71 34.85
N GLU A 415 8.19 35.14 36.08
CA GLU A 415 7.89 36.49 36.57
C GLU A 415 9.14 37.09 37.23
#